data_AF-A0A438GSV0-F1
#
_entry.id   AF-A0A438GSV0-F1
#
_cell.length_a   1.000
_cell.length_b   1.000
_cell.length_c   1.000
_cell.angle_alpha   90.00
_cell.angle_beta   90.00
_cell.angle_gamma   90.00
#
_symmetry.space_group_name_H-M   'P 1'
#
loop_
_entity.id
_entity.type
_entity.pdbx_description
1 polymer ?
#
loop_
_entity_poly.entity_id
_entity_poly.type
_entity_poly.pdbx_seq_one_letter_code
_entity_poly.pdbx_strand_id
1 'polypeptide(L)'
;MLSDGQVNNAGITGTIVTDPDGFRSAIAADQAGVGKINWKEIMIEPFEQAEECLKVNYYGPKRIIEALTPLLQLSDSPRIVNVSSSAGKLKASHGHMFTANRWELVRVGRLVWSTPLQRVTFFRTGVSVSKLRNTFLDVLLQNVINEWAKGVLNDAQNLTEERVDEVLKEFLKDFKEGLLEAHSWPSYLSAYIVSKAALNACTRILARKYPTFCINCVCPGFVKTDMNYNNGILTVEEGAESPVSLALLPDGGLLVNSLFERSCLNFD
;
A
#
# COMPACT_ATOMS: atom_id res chain seq x y z
N MET A 1 4.45 -8.01 28.63
CA MET A 1 3.33 -7.05 28.49
C MET A 1 3.31 -6.62 27.03
N LEU A 2 2.35 -7.09 26.25
CA LEU A 2 2.07 -6.56 24.93
C LEU A 2 1.26 -5.29 25.16
N SER A 3 1.90 -4.12 25.04
CA SER A 3 1.21 -2.84 25.12
C SER A 3 0.23 -2.72 23.96
N ASP A 4 -1.03 -2.40 24.29
CA ASP A 4 -2.11 -1.83 23.47
C ASP A 4 -2.02 -2.08 21.97
N GLY A 5 -2.98 -2.85 21.44
CA GLY A 5 -3.07 -3.26 20.05
C GLY A 5 -2.92 -2.11 19.05
N GLN A 6 -1.68 -1.86 18.63
CA GLN A 6 -1.38 -0.98 17.52
C GLN A 6 -1.92 -1.65 16.26
N VAL A 7 -2.69 -0.90 15.46
CA VAL A 7 -3.02 -1.27 14.09
C VAL A 7 -1.69 -1.30 13.33
N ASN A 8 -1.05 -2.48 13.32
CA ASN A 8 0.22 -2.63 12.66
C ASN A 8 0.00 -2.52 11.15
N ASN A 9 0.89 -1.77 10.51
CA ASN A 9 1.01 -1.76 9.06
C ASN A 9 1.37 -3.21 8.68
N ALA A 10 0.41 -4.04 8.25
CA ALA A 10 0.50 -5.51 8.29
C ALA A 10 1.73 -6.10 7.55
N GLY A 11 2.89 -6.08 8.20
CA GLY A 11 4.17 -6.44 7.59
C GLY A 11 5.39 -5.93 8.35
N ILE A 12 6.56 -6.14 7.76
CA ILE A 12 7.87 -5.65 8.19
C ILE A 12 8.61 -5.05 7.00
N THR A 13 9.60 -4.18 7.22
CA THR A 13 10.36 -3.53 6.14
C THR A 13 11.40 -4.46 5.49
N GLY A 14 11.86 -5.49 6.21
CA GLY A 14 13.00 -6.30 5.77
C GLY A 14 14.33 -5.55 5.83
N THR A 15 14.38 -4.47 6.61
CA THR A 15 15.56 -3.63 6.78
C THR A 15 15.88 -3.45 8.26
N ILE A 16 17.14 -3.25 8.59
CA ILE A 16 17.60 -2.90 9.93
C ILE A 16 18.09 -1.45 9.88
N VAL A 17 17.53 -0.59 10.73
CA VAL A 17 18.05 0.76 10.93
C VAL A 17 19.20 0.68 11.92
N THR A 18 20.39 1.06 11.47
CA THR A 18 21.63 1.00 12.27
C THR A 18 21.80 2.22 13.16
N ASP A 19 21.18 3.34 12.79
CA ASP A 19 21.18 4.59 13.55
C ASP A 19 19.74 5.16 13.63
N PRO A 20 18.97 4.86 14.70
CA PRO A 20 17.60 5.35 14.84
C PRO A 20 17.47 6.88 14.93
N ASP A 21 18.43 7.57 15.53
CA ASP A 21 18.43 9.02 15.64
C ASP A 21 18.82 9.68 14.31
N GLY A 22 19.80 9.10 13.61
CA GLY A 22 20.13 9.44 12.23
C GLY A 22 18.97 9.20 11.29
N PHE A 23 18.21 8.11 11.47
CA PHE A 23 17.01 7.83 10.69
C PHE A 23 15.92 8.89 10.92
N ARG A 24 15.62 9.24 12.18
CA ARG A 24 14.67 10.33 12.49
C ARG A 24 15.11 11.66 11.86
N SER A 25 16.39 11.99 11.99
CA SER A 25 16.97 13.22 11.44
C SER A 25 16.93 13.24 9.93
N ALA A 26 17.21 12.11 9.28
CA ALA A 26 17.14 11.94 7.84
C ALA A 26 15.70 12.08 7.33
N ILE A 27 14.71 11.46 7.99
CA ILE A 27 13.30 11.63 7.64
C ILE A 27 12.87 13.10 7.77
N ALA A 28 13.28 13.79 8.84
CA ALA A 28 12.96 15.20 9.03
C ALA A 28 13.63 16.09 7.97
N ALA A 29 14.91 15.85 7.67
CA ALA A 29 15.65 16.55 6.63
C ALA A 29 15.03 16.33 5.24
N ASP A 30 14.63 15.10 4.95
CA ASP A 30 13.94 14.73 3.72
C ASP A 30 12.61 15.47 3.54
N GLN A 31 11.79 15.46 4.60
CA GLN A 31 10.51 16.17 4.62
C GLN A 31 10.67 17.68 4.49
N ALA A 32 11.78 18.23 4.97
CA ALA A 32 12.14 19.62 4.82
C ALA A 32 12.78 19.94 3.45
N GLY A 33 13.07 18.94 2.62
CA GLY A 33 13.78 19.09 1.35
C GLY A 33 15.24 19.55 1.53
N VAL A 34 15.86 19.21 2.66
CA VAL A 34 17.20 19.67 3.05
C VAL A 34 18.22 18.54 2.89
N GLY A 35 19.18 18.77 2.00
CA GLY A 35 20.36 17.91 1.86
C GLY A 35 20.10 16.61 1.07
N LYS A 36 21.19 15.89 0.80
CA LYS A 36 21.15 14.56 0.16
C LYS A 36 21.36 13.50 1.24
N ILE A 37 20.43 12.56 1.34
CA ILE A 37 20.50 11.48 2.34
C ILE A 37 21.12 10.24 1.72
N ASN A 38 22.12 9.67 2.40
CA ASN A 38 22.67 8.37 2.04
C ASN A 38 22.01 7.26 2.87
N TRP A 39 20.93 6.68 2.33
CA TRP A 39 20.17 5.65 3.03
C TRP A 39 20.96 4.36 3.31
N LYS A 40 22.06 4.08 2.58
CA LYS A 40 22.93 2.90 2.81
C LYS A 40 23.72 2.98 4.12
N GLU A 41 23.94 4.18 4.64
CA GLU A 41 24.66 4.40 5.89
C GLU A 41 23.72 4.30 7.11
N ILE A 42 22.41 4.48 6.89
CA ILE A 42 21.38 4.54 7.93
C ILE A 42 20.63 3.20 8.05
N MET A 43 20.53 2.46 6.94
CA MET A 43 19.79 1.21 6.86
C MET A 43 20.60 0.15 6.12
N ILE A 44 20.53 -1.08 6.62
CA ILE A 44 21.05 -2.26 5.96
C ILE A 44 19.91 -3.23 5.64
N GLU A 45 20.08 -4.02 4.58
CA GLU A 45 19.13 -5.07 4.18
C GLU A 45 19.83 -6.43 4.20
N PRO A 46 19.89 -7.12 5.37
CA PRO A 46 20.38 -8.49 5.41
C PRO A 46 19.46 -9.43 4.63
N PHE A 47 20.04 -10.46 4.03
CA PHE A 47 19.28 -11.45 3.26
C PHE A 47 18.20 -12.14 4.12
N GLU A 48 18.51 -12.46 5.37
CA GLU A 48 17.58 -13.09 6.32
C GLU A 48 16.36 -12.19 6.59
N GLN A 49 16.56 -10.88 6.68
CA GLN A 49 15.50 -9.90 6.87
C GLN A 49 14.67 -9.71 5.60
N ALA A 50 15.29 -9.79 4.43
CA ALA A 50 14.58 -9.79 3.15
C ALA A 50 13.70 -11.04 3.01
N GLU A 51 14.22 -12.22 3.35
CA GLU A 51 13.46 -13.47 3.32
C GLU A 51 12.27 -13.42 4.29
N GLU A 52 12.49 -12.97 5.52
CA GLU A 52 11.44 -12.79 6.52
C GLU A 52 10.39 -11.78 6.06
N CYS A 53 10.81 -10.70 5.39
CA CYS A 53 9.89 -9.71 4.84
C CYS A 53 8.94 -10.33 3.81
N LEU A 54 9.42 -11.17 2.90
CA LEU A 54 8.53 -11.87 1.96
C LEU A 54 7.63 -12.89 2.67
N LYS A 55 8.16 -13.61 3.65
CA LYS A 55 7.40 -14.58 4.46
C LYS A 55 6.23 -13.91 5.18
N VAL A 56 6.46 -12.76 5.79
CA VAL A 56 5.45 -12.02 6.56
C VAL A 56 4.50 -11.26 5.64
N ASN A 57 5.02 -10.48 4.68
CA ASN A 57 4.22 -9.50 3.95
C ASN A 57 3.44 -10.10 2.78
N TYR A 58 3.86 -11.25 2.24
CA TYR A 58 3.20 -11.89 1.10
C TYR A 58 2.72 -13.31 1.44
N TYR A 59 3.62 -14.21 1.84
CA TYR A 59 3.24 -15.60 2.13
C TYR A 59 2.35 -15.73 3.37
N GLY A 60 2.44 -14.80 4.32
CA GLY A 60 1.54 -14.69 5.47
C GLY A 60 0.09 -14.45 5.03
N PRO A 61 -0.22 -13.30 4.40
CA PRO A 61 -1.55 -13.02 3.86
C PRO A 61 -2.07 -14.10 2.93
N LYS A 62 -1.24 -14.62 2.01
CA LYS A 62 -1.62 -15.71 1.10
C LYS A 62 -2.16 -16.93 1.87
N ARG A 63 -1.42 -17.43 2.86
CA ARG A 63 -1.83 -18.59 3.68
C ARG A 63 -3.08 -18.32 4.50
N ILE A 64 -3.20 -17.13 5.08
CA ILE A 64 -4.39 -16.74 5.86
C ILE A 64 -5.63 -16.71 4.96
N ILE A 65 -5.53 -16.10 3.78
CA ILE A 65 -6.63 -16.01 2.82
C ILE A 65 -7.03 -17.41 2.37
N GLU A 66 -6.09 -18.26 1.98
CA GLU A 66 -6.36 -19.65 1.60
C GLU A 66 -7.10 -20.43 2.71
N ALA A 67 -6.62 -20.31 3.96
CA ALA A 67 -7.21 -21.00 5.10
C ALA A 67 -8.62 -20.50 5.46
N LEU A 68 -8.88 -19.19 5.34
CA LEU A 68 -10.14 -18.57 5.72
C LEU A 68 -11.16 -18.52 4.57
N THR A 69 -10.75 -18.78 3.34
CA THR A 69 -11.63 -18.74 2.16
C THR A 69 -12.91 -19.58 2.33
N PRO A 70 -12.86 -20.84 2.81
CA PRO A 70 -14.08 -21.64 2.98
C PRO A 70 -15.08 -21.01 3.95
N LEU A 71 -14.61 -20.29 4.97
CA LEU A 71 -15.47 -19.58 5.91
C LEU A 71 -16.03 -18.29 5.31
N LEU A 72 -15.21 -17.56 4.55
CA LEU A 72 -15.66 -16.36 3.84
C LEU A 72 -16.76 -16.69 2.82
N GLN A 73 -16.71 -17.87 2.19
CA GLN A 73 -17.76 -18.31 1.26
C GLN A 73 -19.13 -18.52 1.93
N LEU A 74 -19.19 -18.62 3.26
CA LEU A 74 -20.44 -18.70 4.03
C LEU A 74 -21.02 -17.33 4.37
N SER A 75 -20.27 -16.24 4.15
CA SER A 75 -20.75 -14.88 4.37
C SER A 75 -21.63 -14.43 3.19
N ASP A 76 -22.72 -13.74 3.50
CA ASP A 76 -23.53 -13.03 2.50
C ASP A 76 -22.77 -11.83 1.90
N SER A 77 -21.71 -11.36 2.59
CA SER A 77 -20.88 -10.23 2.20
C SER A 77 -19.40 -10.46 2.53
N PRO A 78 -18.68 -11.30 1.78
CA PRO A 78 -17.28 -11.60 2.04
C PRO A 78 -16.36 -10.44 1.63
N ARG A 79 -15.52 -9.98 2.56
CA ARG A 79 -14.54 -8.92 2.31
C ARG A 79 -13.13 -9.34 2.72
N ILE A 80 -12.16 -8.96 1.88
CA ILE A 80 -10.73 -9.11 2.14
C ILE A 80 -10.08 -7.75 1.88
N VAL A 81 -9.41 -7.20 2.89
CA VAL A 81 -8.67 -5.94 2.78
C VAL A 81 -7.20 -6.21 3.08
N ASN A 82 -6.37 -6.11 2.05
CA ASN A 82 -4.93 -6.27 2.15
C ASN A 82 -4.27 -4.91 2.40
N VAL A 83 -3.61 -4.75 3.56
CA VAL A 83 -2.84 -3.54 3.86
C VAL A 83 -1.50 -3.60 3.11
N SER A 84 -1.42 -2.80 2.06
CA SER A 84 -0.29 -2.72 1.13
C SER A 84 0.44 -1.37 1.27
N SER A 85 1.17 -0.96 0.23
CA SER A 85 1.87 0.31 0.17
C SER A 85 1.86 0.87 -1.24
N SER A 86 1.95 2.20 -1.36
CA SER A 86 2.22 2.89 -2.63
C SER A 86 3.55 2.47 -3.24
N ALA A 87 4.50 1.98 -2.44
CA ALA A 87 5.78 1.44 -2.91
C ALA A 87 5.61 0.21 -3.81
N GLY A 88 4.55 -0.56 -3.60
CA GLY A 88 4.22 -1.73 -4.41
C GLY A 88 3.34 -1.43 -5.63
N LYS A 89 3.20 -0.15 -6.04
CA LYS A 89 2.20 0.22 -7.04
C LYS A 89 2.51 -0.40 -8.41
N LEU A 90 1.51 -1.12 -8.92
CA LEU A 90 1.49 -1.66 -10.27
C LEU A 90 0.71 -0.69 -11.17
N LYS A 91 0.91 -0.76 -12.50
CA LYS A 91 0.11 0.03 -13.43
C LYS A 91 -1.37 -0.31 -13.23
N ALA A 92 -2.21 0.72 -13.12
CA ALA A 92 -3.65 0.54 -13.17
C ALA A 92 -4.00 -0.17 -14.49
N SER A 93 -4.70 -1.29 -14.40
CA SER A 93 -5.32 -1.92 -15.56
C SER A 93 -6.20 -0.84 -16.21
N HIS A 94 -6.00 -0.54 -17.50
CA HIS A 94 -6.90 0.36 -18.22
C HIS A 94 -8.29 -0.28 -18.23
N GLY A 95 -9.16 0.23 -17.38
CA GLY A 95 -10.48 -0.31 -17.07
C GLY A 95 -11.09 0.52 -15.97
N HIS A 96 -11.50 1.74 -16.34
CA HIS A 96 -12.12 2.75 -15.50
C HIS A 96 -11.29 3.28 -14.33
N MET A 97 -10.48 4.31 -14.61
CA MET A 97 -10.21 5.36 -13.63
C MET A 97 -11.54 6.10 -13.38
N PHE A 98 -12.43 5.54 -12.57
CA PHE A 98 -13.44 6.36 -11.92
C PHE A 98 -12.69 7.15 -10.87
N THR A 99 -12.45 8.42 -11.15
CA THR A 99 -12.36 9.41 -10.08
C THR A 99 -13.51 9.09 -9.13
N ALA A 100 -13.23 8.87 -7.84
CA ALA A 100 -14.22 8.88 -6.76
C ALA A 100 -14.81 10.30 -6.63
N ASN A 101 -15.40 10.78 -7.72
CA ASN A 101 -16.12 12.02 -7.80
C ASN A 101 -17.56 11.65 -7.53
N ARG A 102 -18.04 12.13 -6.38
CA ARG A 102 -19.46 12.22 -6.01
C ARG A 102 -20.02 10.93 -5.41
N TRP A 103 -19.96 10.87 -4.09
CA TRP A 103 -21.04 10.30 -3.28
C TRP A 103 -22.38 10.90 -3.76
N GLU A 104 -23.07 10.24 -4.69
CA GLU A 104 -24.49 10.52 -4.89
C GLU A 104 -25.24 9.92 -3.71
N LEU A 105 -25.57 10.82 -2.79
CA LEU A 105 -26.65 10.69 -1.82
C LEU A 105 -27.87 9.98 -2.44
N VAL A 106 -27.97 8.67 -2.27
CA VAL A 106 -29.27 7.99 -2.25
C VAL A 106 -29.87 8.20 -0.86
N ARG A 107 -30.29 9.43 -0.57
CA ARG A 107 -31.28 9.69 0.49
C ARG A 107 -32.66 9.56 -0.15
N VAL A 108 -33.25 8.39 -0.01
CA VAL A 108 -34.70 8.23 -0.18
C VAL A 108 -35.37 8.89 1.04
N GLY A 109 -36.05 10.03 0.83
CA GLY A 109 -37.22 10.40 1.64
C GLY A 109 -37.23 11.75 2.38
N ARG A 110 -38.00 12.70 1.81
CA ARG A 110 -38.85 13.76 2.43
C ARG A 110 -38.28 15.10 2.94
N LEU A 111 -38.48 16.10 2.06
CA LEU A 111 -39.30 17.35 2.19
C LEU A 111 -38.87 18.56 3.08
N VAL A 112 -38.56 19.67 2.38
CA VAL A 112 -38.84 21.15 2.58
C VAL A 112 -38.31 21.82 3.88
N TRP A 113 -37.58 22.95 3.89
CA TRP A 113 -37.80 24.27 3.26
C TRP A 113 -36.52 25.08 2.97
N SER A 114 -36.68 26.06 2.08
CA SER A 114 -35.74 27.06 1.56
C SER A 114 -35.26 28.13 2.56
N THR A 115 -34.04 28.65 2.38
CA THR A 115 -33.76 30.09 2.15
C THR A 115 -32.30 30.31 1.71
N PRO A 116 -32.00 31.30 0.83
CA PRO A 116 -30.68 31.55 0.27
C PRO A 116 -29.98 32.71 0.98
N LEU A 117 -28.76 32.53 1.51
CA LEU A 117 -27.71 33.57 1.67
C LEU A 117 -26.58 33.04 2.56
N GLN A 118 -25.48 32.60 1.93
CA GLN A 118 -24.09 32.94 2.29
C GLN A 118 -23.16 32.21 1.33
N ARG A 119 -22.71 32.95 0.31
CA ARG A 119 -21.71 32.51 -0.65
C ARG A 119 -20.35 32.71 0.02
N VAL A 120 -19.84 31.70 0.72
CA VAL A 120 -18.44 31.70 1.19
C VAL A 120 -17.57 31.22 0.02
N THR A 121 -16.96 32.18 -0.66
CA THR A 121 -15.94 31.93 -1.69
C THR A 121 -14.67 31.47 -0.97
N PHE A 122 -14.39 30.16 -0.94
CA PHE A 122 -13.07 29.69 -0.53
C PHE A 122 -12.06 30.07 -1.60
N PHE A 123 -11.15 30.99 -1.25
CA PHE A 123 -9.97 31.27 -2.05
C PHE A 123 -9.13 30.00 -2.13
N ARG A 124 -8.97 29.54 -3.36
CA ARG A 124 -8.04 28.51 -3.79
C ARG A 124 -6.61 28.98 -3.47
N THR A 125 -6.10 28.70 -2.26
CA THR A 125 -4.65 28.67 -2.06
C THR A 125 -4.13 27.45 -2.81
N GLY A 126 -3.83 27.66 -4.09
CA GLY A 126 -3.10 26.73 -4.92
C GLY A 126 -1.71 26.53 -4.35
N VAL A 127 -1.58 25.61 -3.40
CA VAL A 127 -0.34 24.87 -3.24
C VAL A 127 -0.34 23.85 -4.37
N SER A 128 0.45 24.14 -5.40
CA SER A 128 0.70 23.16 -6.45
C SER A 128 1.30 21.91 -5.80
N VAL A 129 0.59 20.78 -5.88
CA VAL A 129 1.05 19.45 -5.39
C VAL A 129 2.39 19.05 -6.02
N SER A 130 2.85 19.74 -7.07
CA SER A 130 4.17 19.56 -7.69
C SER A 130 5.37 20.12 -6.91
N LYS A 131 5.19 20.82 -5.77
CA LYS A 131 6.29 21.47 -5.02
C LYS A 131 6.67 20.84 -3.67
N LEU A 132 6.07 19.72 -3.28
CA LEU A 132 6.49 18.90 -2.14
C LEU A 132 6.84 17.47 -2.62
N ARG A 133 7.79 17.39 -3.55
CA ARG A 133 8.46 16.13 -3.88
C ARG A 133 9.52 15.89 -2.80
N ASN A 134 9.13 15.18 -1.74
CA ASN A 134 10.04 14.76 -0.66
C ASN A 134 10.78 13.49 -1.11
N THR A 135 12.10 13.46 -0.99
CA THR A 135 12.96 12.43 -1.59
C THR A 135 12.83 11.03 -0.96
N PHE A 136 12.29 10.90 0.25
CA PHE A 136 12.00 9.64 0.95
C PHE A 136 10.63 9.11 0.55
N LEU A 137 9.68 10.00 0.26
CA LEU A 137 8.48 9.59 -0.48
C LEU A 137 8.88 9.09 -1.86
N ASP A 138 9.88 9.71 -2.53
CA ASP A 138 10.42 9.16 -3.79
C ASP A 138 11.11 7.78 -3.60
N VAL A 139 11.74 7.51 -2.44
CA VAL A 139 12.23 6.16 -2.07
C VAL A 139 11.07 5.17 -1.87
N LEU A 140 10.02 5.59 -1.18
CA LEU A 140 8.76 4.84 -1.03
C LEU A 140 7.90 4.80 -2.30
N LEU A 141 8.32 5.48 -3.37
CA LEU A 141 7.72 5.43 -4.70
C LEU A 141 8.63 4.68 -5.69
N GLN A 142 9.71 4.07 -5.23
CA GLN A 142 10.45 3.08 -6.01
C GLN A 142 9.53 1.89 -6.23
N ASN A 143 8.82 1.92 -7.34
CA ASN A 143 8.08 0.76 -7.83
C ASN A 143 9.08 -0.34 -8.21
N VAL A 144 8.58 -1.54 -8.47
CA VAL A 144 9.41 -2.59 -9.10
C VAL A 144 9.97 -2.04 -10.41
N ILE A 145 11.29 -1.78 -10.46
CA ILE A 145 11.99 -1.25 -11.64
C ILE A 145 12.55 -2.36 -12.53
N ASN A 146 12.71 -3.58 -12.01
CA ASN A 146 13.10 -4.75 -12.80
C ASN A 146 12.02 -4.99 -13.86
N GLU A 147 12.36 -4.78 -15.13
CA GLU A 147 11.36 -4.75 -16.21
C GLU A 147 10.72 -6.12 -16.46
N TRP A 148 11.43 -7.22 -16.24
CA TRP A 148 10.85 -8.56 -16.30
C TRP A 148 9.81 -8.76 -15.19
N ALA A 149 10.19 -8.55 -13.93
CA ALA A 149 9.30 -8.70 -12.78
C ALA A 149 8.09 -7.77 -12.89
N LYS A 150 8.32 -6.52 -13.30
CA LYS A 150 7.27 -5.54 -13.58
C LYS A 150 6.34 -6.00 -14.70
N GLY A 151 6.88 -6.58 -15.78
CA GLY A 151 6.09 -7.17 -16.87
C GLY A 151 5.17 -8.28 -16.36
N VAL A 152 5.74 -9.22 -15.59
CA VAL A 152 5.00 -10.33 -14.97
C VAL A 152 3.88 -9.83 -14.06
N LEU A 153 4.20 -8.95 -13.09
CA LEU A 153 3.24 -8.48 -12.08
C LEU A 153 2.15 -7.58 -12.67
N ASN A 154 2.42 -6.87 -13.77
CA ASN A 154 1.44 -6.01 -14.43
C ASN A 154 0.47 -6.76 -15.37
N ASP A 155 0.86 -7.94 -15.86
CA ASP A 155 0.09 -8.74 -16.82
C ASP A 155 -1.18 -9.34 -16.20
N ALA A 156 -2.20 -8.50 -16.03
CA ALA A 156 -3.47 -8.83 -15.37
C ALA A 156 -4.12 -10.11 -15.90
N GLN A 157 -3.96 -10.39 -17.20
CA GLN A 157 -4.64 -11.47 -17.89
C GLN A 157 -3.98 -12.81 -17.58
N ASN A 158 -2.65 -12.88 -17.67
CA ASN A 158 -1.89 -14.12 -17.48
C ASN A 158 -1.20 -14.21 -16.11
N LEU A 159 -1.53 -13.31 -15.17
CA LEU A 159 -1.01 -13.36 -13.81
C LEU A 159 -1.53 -14.61 -13.10
N THR A 160 -0.64 -15.39 -12.49
CA THR A 160 -0.98 -16.54 -11.62
C THR A 160 -0.13 -16.49 -10.36
N GLU A 161 -0.50 -17.27 -9.36
CA GLU A 161 0.25 -17.31 -8.09
C GLU A 161 1.66 -17.84 -8.30
N GLU A 162 1.81 -18.82 -9.20
CA GLU A 162 3.10 -19.42 -9.56
C GLU A 162 4.04 -18.39 -10.19
N ARG A 163 3.52 -17.53 -11.08
CA ARG A 163 4.31 -16.45 -11.70
C ARG A 163 4.73 -15.39 -10.68
N VAL A 164 3.89 -15.09 -9.68
CA VAL A 164 4.29 -14.20 -8.58
C VAL A 164 5.37 -14.86 -7.74
N ASP A 165 5.22 -16.15 -7.42
CA ASP A 165 6.21 -16.91 -6.66
C ASP A 165 7.55 -17.04 -7.40
N GLU A 166 7.55 -17.14 -8.74
CA GLU A 166 8.76 -17.09 -9.58
C GLU A 166 9.49 -15.76 -9.45
N VAL A 167 8.77 -14.63 -9.50
CA VAL A 167 9.35 -13.30 -9.29
C VAL A 167 10.01 -13.18 -7.93
N LEU A 168 9.35 -13.67 -6.87
CA LEU A 168 9.88 -13.64 -5.51
C LEU A 168 11.12 -14.53 -5.34
N LYS A 169 11.13 -15.71 -5.97
CA LYS A 169 12.28 -16.62 -5.95
C LYS A 169 13.49 -16.02 -6.67
N GLU A 170 13.29 -15.43 -7.85
CA GLU A 170 14.39 -14.79 -8.59
C GLU A 170 14.93 -13.57 -7.84
N PHE A 171 14.04 -12.75 -7.24
CA PHE A 171 14.45 -11.66 -6.36
C PHE A 171 15.33 -12.14 -5.20
N LEU A 172 14.92 -13.19 -4.47
CA LEU A 172 15.73 -13.71 -3.35
C LEU A 172 17.06 -14.29 -3.82
N LYS A 173 17.08 -14.96 -4.98
CA LYS A 173 18.32 -15.46 -5.58
C LYS A 173 19.29 -14.31 -5.88
N ASP A 174 18.82 -13.29 -6.58
CA ASP A 174 19.61 -12.10 -6.91
C ASP A 174 20.05 -11.34 -5.66
N PHE A 175 19.20 -11.29 -4.64
CA PHE A 175 19.55 -10.71 -3.35
C PHE A 175 20.74 -11.43 -2.72
N LYS A 176 20.66 -12.77 -2.65
CA LYS A 176 21.69 -13.61 -2.04
C LYS A 176 23.01 -13.54 -2.79
N GLU A 177 22.96 -13.38 -4.11
CA GLU A 177 24.13 -13.25 -4.98
C GLU A 177 24.69 -11.82 -5.05
N GLY A 178 24.03 -10.84 -4.40
CA GLY A 178 24.44 -9.43 -4.42
C GLY A 178 24.20 -8.74 -5.77
N LEU A 179 23.25 -9.26 -6.57
CA LEU A 179 22.97 -8.83 -7.94
C LEU A 179 21.79 -7.85 -8.05
N LEU A 180 21.29 -7.31 -6.92
CA LEU A 180 20.13 -6.40 -6.94
C LEU A 180 20.31 -5.22 -7.89
N GLU A 181 21.41 -4.47 -7.77
CA GLU A 181 21.66 -3.31 -8.64
C GLU A 181 21.90 -3.73 -10.09
N ALA A 182 22.67 -4.80 -10.30
CA ALA A 182 22.99 -5.32 -11.64
C ALA A 182 21.74 -5.75 -12.41
N HIS A 183 20.78 -6.37 -11.70
CA HIS A 183 19.52 -6.82 -12.27
C HIS A 183 18.38 -5.79 -12.10
N SER A 184 18.71 -4.54 -11.75
CA SER A 184 17.74 -3.45 -11.61
C SER A 184 16.60 -3.80 -10.65
N TRP A 185 16.90 -4.43 -9.53
CA TRP A 185 16.00 -4.46 -8.38
C TRP A 185 16.10 -3.13 -7.61
N PRO A 186 15.07 -2.77 -6.81
CA PRO A 186 15.17 -1.59 -5.95
C PRO A 186 16.37 -1.71 -5.02
N SER A 187 17.09 -0.61 -4.81
CA SER A 187 18.31 -0.57 -4.02
C SER A 187 18.07 -0.25 -2.54
N TYR A 188 16.85 0.14 -2.19
CA TYR A 188 16.42 0.45 -0.83
C TYR A 188 15.00 -0.08 -0.60
N LEU A 189 14.73 -0.57 0.60
CA LEU A 189 13.45 -1.19 0.96
C LEU A 189 13.05 -2.27 -0.07
N SER A 190 14.03 -2.98 -0.61
CA SER A 190 13.89 -3.81 -1.80
C SER A 190 12.89 -4.93 -1.59
N ALA A 191 13.05 -5.68 -0.49
CA ALA A 191 12.13 -6.74 -0.11
C ALA A 191 10.73 -6.20 0.22
N TYR A 192 10.64 -5.03 0.87
CA TYR A 192 9.36 -4.39 1.17
C TYR A 192 8.60 -4.04 -0.12
N ILE A 193 9.24 -3.34 -1.05
CA ILE A 193 8.67 -2.95 -2.35
C ILE A 193 8.18 -4.18 -3.11
N VAL A 194 9.05 -5.17 -3.27
CA VAL A 194 8.74 -6.40 -4.00
C VAL A 194 7.61 -7.17 -3.30
N SER A 195 7.61 -7.25 -1.97
CA SER A 195 6.54 -7.93 -1.22
C SER A 195 5.18 -7.25 -1.38
N LYS A 196 5.12 -5.91 -1.35
CA LYS A 196 3.87 -5.16 -1.49
C LYS A 196 3.38 -5.17 -2.94
N ALA A 197 4.27 -5.19 -3.91
CA ALA A 197 3.92 -5.40 -5.31
C ALA A 197 3.34 -6.81 -5.54
N ALA A 198 3.94 -7.84 -4.94
CA ALA A 198 3.43 -9.20 -4.98
C ALA A 198 2.06 -9.33 -4.28
N LEU A 199 1.85 -8.66 -3.15
CA LEU A 199 0.55 -8.62 -2.46
C LEU A 199 -0.53 -7.95 -3.32
N ASN A 200 -0.19 -6.85 -4.01
CA ASN A 200 -1.08 -6.19 -4.97
C ASN A 200 -1.43 -7.11 -6.14
N ALA A 201 -0.45 -7.84 -6.67
CA ALA A 201 -0.66 -8.84 -7.72
C ALA A 201 -1.58 -9.99 -7.24
N CYS A 202 -1.32 -10.54 -6.06
CA CYS A 202 -2.14 -11.58 -5.43
C CYS A 202 -3.60 -11.14 -5.27
N THR A 203 -3.83 -9.90 -4.85
CA THR A 203 -5.17 -9.32 -4.72
C THR A 203 -5.93 -9.33 -6.06
N ARG A 204 -5.26 -9.03 -7.17
CA ARG A 204 -5.85 -9.11 -8.52
C ARG A 204 -6.17 -10.54 -8.94
N ILE A 205 -5.35 -11.52 -8.53
CA ILE A 205 -5.61 -12.94 -8.78
C ILE A 205 -6.85 -13.38 -7.99
N LEU A 206 -6.88 -13.09 -6.69
CA LEU A 206 -7.96 -13.47 -5.79
C LEU A 206 -9.30 -12.87 -6.23
N ALA A 207 -9.32 -11.60 -6.62
CA ALA A 207 -10.54 -10.94 -7.07
C ALA A 207 -11.10 -11.56 -8.38
N ARG A 208 -10.24 -12.12 -9.24
CA ARG A 208 -10.69 -12.91 -10.40
C ARG A 208 -11.20 -14.29 -10.00
N LYS A 209 -10.57 -14.92 -9.02
CA LYS A 209 -10.93 -16.25 -8.51
C LYS A 209 -12.25 -16.24 -7.72
N TYR A 210 -12.54 -15.15 -7.01
CA TYR A 210 -13.72 -14.98 -6.18
C TYR A 210 -14.50 -13.70 -6.58
N PRO A 211 -15.23 -13.72 -7.71
CA PRO A 211 -15.91 -12.53 -8.24
C PRO A 211 -17.04 -12.00 -7.34
N THR A 212 -17.52 -12.81 -6.37
CA THR A 212 -18.51 -12.40 -5.36
C THR A 212 -17.88 -11.75 -4.14
N PHE A 213 -16.57 -11.84 -3.96
CA PHE A 213 -15.86 -11.26 -2.82
C PHE A 213 -15.45 -9.83 -3.14
N CYS A 214 -15.51 -8.97 -2.12
CA CYS A 214 -14.92 -7.64 -2.19
C CYS A 214 -13.46 -7.71 -1.72
N ILE A 215 -12.52 -7.78 -2.66
CA ILE A 215 -11.10 -8.00 -2.37
C ILE A 215 -10.29 -6.79 -2.86
N ASN A 216 -9.70 -6.04 -1.93
CA ASN A 216 -9.01 -4.78 -2.23
C ASN A 216 -7.66 -4.69 -1.53
N CYS A 217 -6.77 -3.88 -2.10
CA CYS A 217 -5.53 -3.43 -1.44
C CYS A 217 -5.65 -1.97 -1.04
N VAL A 218 -5.00 -1.59 0.06
CA VAL A 218 -4.99 -0.20 0.53
C VAL A 218 -3.64 0.22 1.06
N CYS A 219 -3.21 1.44 0.72
CA CYS A 219 -2.09 2.09 1.37
C CYS A 219 -2.63 3.00 2.49
N PRO A 220 -2.29 2.75 3.77
CA PRO A 220 -2.76 3.57 4.89
C PRO A 220 -2.07 4.95 4.96
N GLY A 221 -1.03 5.17 4.14
CA GLY A 221 -0.19 6.36 4.17
C GLY A 221 1.04 6.19 5.08
N PHE A 222 1.74 7.29 5.36
CA PHE A 222 2.94 7.28 6.20
C PHE A 222 2.58 7.52 7.66
N VAL A 223 2.35 6.43 8.40
CA VAL A 223 1.77 6.38 9.74
C VAL A 223 2.84 6.27 10.83
N LYS A 224 2.68 7.02 11.92
CA LYS A 224 3.52 6.96 13.13
C LYS A 224 3.31 5.63 13.86
N THR A 225 4.20 4.67 13.62
CA THR A 225 4.19 3.34 14.21
C THR A 225 5.61 2.88 14.52
N ASP A 226 5.76 1.78 15.27
CA ASP A 226 7.08 1.18 15.54
C ASP A 226 7.84 0.81 14.27
N MET A 227 7.15 0.40 13.19
CA MET A 227 7.75 0.12 11.88
C MET A 227 8.55 1.32 11.33
N ASN A 228 8.08 2.53 11.60
CA ASN A 228 8.70 3.77 11.15
C ASN A 228 9.45 4.48 12.29
N TYR A 229 9.79 3.80 13.38
CA TYR A 229 10.42 4.39 14.57
C TYR A 229 9.61 5.58 15.13
N ASN A 230 8.28 5.45 15.08
CA ASN A 230 7.29 6.47 15.44
C ASN A 230 7.39 7.78 14.61
N ASN A 231 7.97 7.70 13.40
CA ASN A 231 7.89 8.75 12.39
C ASN A 231 6.66 8.54 11.48
N GLY A 232 6.09 9.63 10.99
CA GLY A 232 4.90 9.60 10.15
C GLY A 232 4.26 10.98 10.07
N ILE A 233 3.49 11.21 9.01
CA ILE A 233 2.62 12.40 8.90
C ILE A 233 1.22 12.13 9.45
N LEU A 234 0.84 10.86 9.60
CA LEU A 234 -0.46 10.41 10.11
C LEU A 234 -0.34 9.73 11.48
N THR A 235 -1.38 9.86 12.28
CA THR A 235 -1.66 9.06 13.49
C THR A 235 -2.13 7.65 13.12
N VAL A 236 -2.12 6.73 14.10
CA VAL A 236 -2.58 5.35 13.91
C VAL A 236 -4.07 5.32 13.57
N GLU A 237 -4.86 6.16 14.23
CA GLU A 237 -6.29 6.32 14.01
C GLU A 237 -6.57 6.77 12.58
N GLU A 238 -5.88 7.82 12.14
CA GLU A 238 -5.96 8.28 10.75
C GLU A 238 -5.56 7.15 9.79
N GLY A 239 -4.45 6.46 10.03
CA GLY A 239 -3.99 5.36 9.17
C GLY A 239 -4.98 4.20 9.04
N ALA A 240 -5.78 3.96 10.09
CA ALA A 240 -6.77 2.89 10.15
C ALA A 240 -8.07 3.19 9.40
N GLU A 241 -8.37 4.46 9.11
CA GLU A 241 -9.60 4.86 8.39
C GLU A 241 -9.75 4.10 7.07
N SER A 242 -8.73 4.12 6.20
CA SER A 242 -8.83 3.51 4.87
C SER A 242 -9.06 2.00 4.88
N PRO A 243 -8.31 1.18 5.65
CA PRO A 243 -8.62 -0.24 5.78
C PRO A 243 -10.02 -0.51 6.34
N VAL A 244 -10.44 0.24 7.37
CA VAL A 244 -11.77 0.06 8.00
C VAL A 244 -12.88 0.37 7.01
N SER A 245 -12.76 1.47 6.25
CA SER A 245 -13.77 1.83 5.27
C SER A 245 -13.91 0.83 4.13
N LEU A 246 -12.81 0.21 3.69
CA LEU A 246 -12.88 -0.87 2.70
C LEU A 246 -13.53 -2.14 3.28
N ALA A 247 -13.29 -2.43 4.57
CA ALA A 247 -13.90 -3.56 5.26
C ALA A 247 -15.41 -3.37 5.48
N LEU A 248 -15.86 -2.11 5.59
CA LEU A 248 -17.26 -1.74 5.82
C LEU A 248 -17.97 -1.24 4.55
N LEU A 249 -17.43 -1.50 3.36
CA LEU A 249 -18.11 -1.14 2.12
C LEU A 249 -19.54 -1.74 2.10
N PRO A 250 -20.52 -1.06 1.48
CA PRO A 250 -21.84 -1.64 1.22
C PRO A 250 -21.77 -2.78 0.20
N ASP A 251 -22.79 -3.65 0.19
CA ASP A 251 -22.95 -4.67 -0.84
C ASP A 251 -23.19 -4.04 -2.21
N GLY A 252 -22.54 -4.59 -3.24
CA GLY A 252 -22.44 -3.93 -4.56
C GLY A 252 -21.45 -2.76 -4.60
N GLY A 253 -20.76 -2.47 -3.49
CA GLY A 253 -19.63 -1.56 -3.44
C GLY A 253 -18.55 -1.98 -4.43
N LEU A 254 -18.14 -1.02 -5.25
CA LEU A 254 -17.06 -1.04 -6.23
C LEU A 254 -16.08 -2.23 -6.10
N LEU A 255 -16.17 -3.18 -7.04
CA LEU A 255 -15.18 -4.25 -7.28
C LEU A 255 -13.92 -3.65 -7.90
N VAL A 256 -13.19 -2.82 -7.16
CA VAL A 256 -11.97 -2.19 -7.70
C VAL A 256 -10.79 -3.05 -7.28
N ASN A 257 -10.46 -4.01 -8.13
CA ASN A 257 -9.32 -4.92 -8.03
C ASN A 257 -7.99 -4.16 -8.16
N SER A 258 -7.81 -3.15 -7.32
CA SER A 258 -6.83 -2.07 -7.44
C SER A 258 -6.31 -1.67 -6.07
N LEU A 259 -5.16 -1.01 -6.08
CA LEU A 259 -4.59 -0.38 -4.91
C LEU A 259 -5.29 0.96 -4.68
N PHE A 260 -5.97 1.10 -3.55
CA PHE A 260 -6.50 2.38 -3.10
C PHE A 260 -5.41 3.17 -2.37
N GLU A 261 -5.18 4.39 -2.85
CA GLU A 261 -4.50 5.42 -2.05
C GLU A 261 -5.54 6.07 -1.14
N ARG A 262 -5.14 6.43 0.08
CA ARG A 262 -6.02 7.14 1.04
C ARG A 262 -6.72 8.34 0.39
N SER A 263 -6.01 9.11 -0.44
CA SER A 263 -6.54 10.28 -1.15
C SER A 263 -7.73 9.98 -2.07
N CYS A 264 -7.95 8.72 -2.43
CA CYS A 264 -9.08 8.28 -3.25
C CYS A 264 -10.33 7.96 -2.43
N LEU A 265 -10.24 7.89 -1.09
CA LEU A 265 -11.35 7.63 -0.19
C LEU A 265 -11.72 8.96 0.50
N ASN A 266 -12.79 9.60 0.04
CA ASN A 266 -13.30 10.81 0.69
C ASN A 266 -14.10 10.42 1.94
N PHE A 267 -13.57 10.78 3.11
CA PHE A 267 -14.20 10.61 4.42
C PHE A 267 -14.81 11.95 4.89
N ASP A 268 -15.80 12.46 4.16
CA ASP A 268 -16.60 13.65 4.56
C ASP A 268 -18.08 13.28 4.71
#